data_AF-A0A2M7U755-F1
#
_entry.id   AF-A0A2M7U755-F1
#
_cell.length_a   1.000
_cell.length_b   1.000
_cell.length_c   1.000
_cell.angle_alpha   90.00
_cell.angle_beta   90.00
_cell.angle_gamma   90.00
#
_symmetry.space_group_name_H-M   'P 1'
#
loop_
_entity.id
_entity.type
_entity.pdbx_description
1 polymer ?
#
loop_
_entity_poly.entity_id
_entity_poly.type
_entity_poly.pdbx_seq_one_letter_code
_entity_poly.pdbx_strand_id
1 'polypeptide(L)' 'MEFGALLRQYRLKSGVTLKKLTEVVSIDNTYLSKIENNLRSPPKRNIIIEI' A
#
# COMPACT_ATOMS: atom_id res chain seq x y z
N MET A 1 8.65 9.75 4.23
CA MET A 1 8.34 8.33 4.57
C MET A 1 7.11 8.22 5.50
N GLU A 2 6.17 9.16 5.47
CA GLU A 2 4.99 9.12 6.34
C GLU A 2 3.80 8.38 5.71
N PHE A 3 3.71 8.38 4.38
CA PHE A 3 2.58 7.81 3.65
C PHE A 3 2.36 6.31 3.92
N GLY A 4 3.41 5.50 3.87
CA GLY A 4 3.31 4.06 4.07
C GLY A 4 2.82 3.69 5.47
N ALA A 5 3.39 4.33 6.49
CA ALA A 5 2.96 4.16 7.88
C ALA A 5 1.50 4.62 8.08
N LEU A 6 1.12 5.75 7.50
CA LEU A 6 -0.25 6.28 7.58
C LEU A 6 -1.25 5.34 6.90
N LEU A 7 -0.92 4.84 5.72
CA LEU A 7 -1.74 3.88 4.98
C LEU A 7 -1.98 2.61 5.80
N ARG A 8 -0.92 2.07 6.42
CA ARG A 8 -1.03 0.90 7.30
C ARG A 8 -1.97 1.17 8.48
N GLN A 9 -1.87 2.33 9.11
CA GLN A 9 -2.75 2.68 10.23
C GLN A 9 -4.21 2.74 9.80
N TYR A 10 -4.53 3.40 8.68
CA TYR A 10 -5.90 3.47 8.19
C TYR A 10 -6.43 2.10 7.78
N ARG A 11 -5.61 1.29 7.10
CA ARG A 11 -5.97 -0.08 6.72
C ARG A 11 -6.33 -0.94 7.94
N LEU A 12 -5.55 -0.84 9.01
CA LEU A 12 -5.82 -1.57 10.25
C LEU A 12 -7.06 -1.03 10.97
N LYS A 13 -7.24 0.30 11.03
CA LYS A 13 -8.43 0.93 11.62
C LYS A 13 -9.72 0.54 10.89
N SER A 14 -9.67 0.34 9.58
CA SER A 14 -10.81 -0.11 8.78
C SER A 14 -11.02 -1.63 8.80
N GLY A 15 -10.22 -2.39 9.54
CA GLY A 15 -10.31 -3.85 9.58
C GLY A 15 -9.97 -4.54 8.25
N VAL A 16 -9.29 -3.84 7.33
CA VAL A 16 -8.99 -4.33 5.99
C VAL A 16 -7.68 -5.12 6.01
N THR A 17 -7.71 -6.33 5.48
CA THR A 17 -6.47 -7.11 5.33
C THR A 17 -5.64 -6.56 4.19
N LEU A 18 -4.33 -6.77 4.23
CA LEU A 18 -3.43 -6.35 3.16
C LEU A 18 -3.87 -6.96 1.81
N LYS A 19 -4.26 -8.25 1.82
CA LYS A 19 -4.82 -8.96 0.67
C LYS A 19 -6.08 -8.28 0.11
N LYS A 20 -7.01 -7.91 0.98
CA LYS A 20 -8.25 -7.28 0.54
C LYS A 20 -7.98 -5.90 -0.07
N LEU A 21 -7.07 -5.13 0.52
CA LEU A 21 -6.68 -3.84 -0.05
C LEU A 21 -6.06 -4.02 -1.43
N THR A 22 -5.11 -4.95 -1.57
CA THR A 22 -4.40 -5.23 -2.84
C THR A 22 -5.31 -5.70 -3.96
N GLU A 23 -6.37 -6.45 -3.64
CA GLU A 23 -7.40 -6.85 -4.61
C GLU A 23 -8.21 -5.65 -5.13
N VAL A 24 -8.47 -4.65 -4.29
CA VAL A 24 -9.27 -3.47 -4.65
C VAL A 24 -8.46 -2.47 -5.47
N VAL A 25 -7.18 -2.31 -5.14
CA VAL A 25 -6.30 -1.35 -5.83
C VAL A 25 -5.45 -1.97 -6.94
N SER A 26 -5.60 -3.28 -7.18
CA SER A 26 -4.84 -4.05 -8.18
C SER A 26 -3.32 -3.87 -8.08
N ILE A 27 -2.80 -3.87 -6.85
CA ILE A 27 -1.36 -3.75 -6.58
C ILE A 27 -0.87 -5.04 -5.93
N ASP A 28 0.35 -5.47 -6.25
CA ASP A 28 0.95 -6.65 -5.62
C ASP A 28 1.06 -6.52 -4.08
N ASN A 29 0.83 -7.64 -3.39
CA ASN A 29 0.82 -7.69 -1.94
C ASN A 29 2.20 -7.40 -1.33
N THR A 30 3.26 -7.93 -1.96
CA THR A 30 4.64 -7.70 -1.55
C THR A 30 5.03 -6.25 -1.77
N TYR A 31 4.56 -5.66 -2.86
CA TYR A 31 4.79 -4.25 -3.18
C TYR A 31 4.15 -3.32 -2.14
N LEU A 32 2.87 -3.53 -1.83
CA LEU A 32 2.15 -2.72 -0.84
C LEU A 32 2.73 -2.91 0.57
N SER A 33 3.11 -4.13 0.93
CA SER A 33 3.80 -4.42 2.20
C SER A 33 5.11 -3.64 2.33
N LYS A 34 5.92 -3.56 1.26
CA LYS A 34 7.17 -2.78 1.28
C LYS A 34 6.91 -1.28 1.43
N ILE A 35 5.83 -0.76 0.86
CA ILE A 35 5.41 0.63 1.08
C ILE A 35 4.99 0.85 2.53
N GLU A 36 4.11 0.00 3.08
CA GLU A 36 3.61 0.13 4.45
C GLU A 36 4.72 0.02 5.52
N ASN A 37 5.77 -0.73 5.24
CA ASN A 37 6.93 -0.89 6.12
C ASN A 37 8.06 0.12 5.84
N ASN A 38 7.83 1.13 5.00
CA ASN A 38 8.83 2.12 4.58
C ASN A 38 10.09 1.53 3.92
N LEU A 39 10.03 0.26 3.48
CA LEU A 39 11.10 -0.43 2.76
C LEU A 39 11.17 -0.01 1.29
N ARG A 40 10.11 0.63 0.78
CA ARG A 40 10.06 1.20 -0.57
C ARG A 40 9.29 2.51 -0.52
N SER A 41 9.83 3.54 -1.17
CA SER A 41 9.09 4.78 -1.34
C SER A 41 7.91 4.55 -2.31
N PRO A 42 6.71 5.05 -2.00
CA PRO A 42 5.61 5.03 -2.95
C PRO A 42 6.04 5.75 -4.23
N PRO A 43 5.65 5.26 -5.41
CA PRO A 43 6.05 5.85 -6.66
C PRO A 43 5.42 7.26 -6.77
N LYS A 44 6.07 8.17 -7.50
CA LYS A 44 5.57 9.55 -7.65
C LYS A 44 4.17 9.51 -8.28
N ARG A 45 3.36 10.53 -7.93
CA ARG A 45 1.90 10.73 -8.15
C ARG A 45 1.25 10.20 -9.46
N ASN A 46 2.01 9.89 -10.51
CA ASN A 46 1.54 9.48 -11.83
C ASN A 46 1.90 8.02 -12.20
N ILE A 47 2.29 7.20 -11.24
CA ILE A 47 2.73 5.82 -11.50
C ILE A 47 1.82 4.89 -10.68
N ILE A 48 0.57 4.77 -11.12
CA ILE A 48 -0.19 3.54 -10.93
C ILE A 48 0.12 2.75 -12.21
N ILE A 49 1.11 1.85 -12.13
CA ILE A 49 1.38 0.95 -13.25
C ILE A 49 0.31 -0.13 -13.13
N GLU A 50 -0.72 -0.05 -13.99
CA GLU A 50 -1.46 -1.25 -14.36
C GLU A 50 -0.43 -2.21 -14.98
N ILE A 51 -0.19 -3.32 -14.29
CA ILE A 51 0.59 -4.46 -14.82
C ILE A 51 -0.42 -5.53 -15.22
#